data_AF-A0AAF0LVY2-F1
#
_entry.id   AF-A0AAF0LVY2-F1
#
_cell.length_a   1.000
_cell.length_b   1.000
_cell.length_c   1.000
_cell.angle_alpha   90.00
_cell.angle_beta   90.00
_cell.angle_gamma   90.00
#
_symmetry.space_group_name_H-M   'P 1'
#
loop_
_entity.id
_entity.type
_entity.pdbx_description
1 polymer ?
#
loop_
_entity_poly.entity_id
_entity_poly.type
_entity_poly.pdbx_seq_one_letter_code
_entity_poly.pdbx_strand_id
1 'polypeptide(L)'
;MFGRRRSPSSQPDDRPGLGIGALVQVIDTERGGERWAGEPIGVIVAPGGNQLVGYPGVGEPLSWTVAFEDPVYTKDGRGPFERATVLSRQLVPVEPTTAE
;
A
#
# COMPACT_ATOMS: atom_id res chain seq x y z
N MET A 1 38.83 -7.65 21.31
CA MET A 1 37.51 -8.29 21.52
C MET A 1 36.56 -7.74 20.47
N PHE A 2 36.21 -8.55 19.46
CA PHE A 2 35.30 -8.15 18.39
C PHE A 2 34.01 -8.96 18.48
N GLY A 3 32.88 -8.28 18.30
CA GLY A 3 31.67 -8.89 17.74
C GLY A 3 30.55 -9.21 18.73
N ARG A 4 29.54 -8.34 18.76
CA ARG A 4 28.19 -8.63 18.28
C ARG A 4 27.38 -7.34 18.37
N ARG A 5 27.43 -6.51 17.33
CA ARG A 5 26.36 -5.53 17.10
C ARG A 5 25.12 -6.36 16.83
N ARG A 6 24.15 -6.32 17.74
CA ARG A 6 22.81 -6.84 17.49
C ARG A 6 22.30 -6.09 16.26
N SER A 7 22.21 -6.78 15.12
CA SER A 7 21.40 -6.32 14.00
C SER A 7 20.01 -6.02 14.55
N PRO A 8 19.42 -4.85 14.31
CA PRO A 8 18.01 -4.67 14.60
C PRO A 8 17.27 -5.67 13.74
N SER A 9 16.69 -6.69 14.36
CA SER A 9 15.69 -7.51 13.73
C SER A 9 14.61 -6.55 13.26
N SER A 10 14.45 -6.40 11.95
CA SER A 10 13.21 -5.90 11.36
C SER A 10 12.13 -6.85 11.83
N GLN A 11 11.51 -6.51 12.95
CA GLN A 11 10.36 -7.22 13.46
C GLN A 11 9.26 -6.95 12.42
N PRO A 12 8.77 -7.98 11.70
CA PRO A 12 7.56 -7.79 10.94
C PRO A 12 6.47 -7.43 11.96
N ASP A 13 5.89 -6.25 11.83
CA ASP A 13 4.71 -5.89 12.62
C ASP A 13 3.59 -6.80 12.11
N ASP A 14 3.19 -7.80 12.91
CA ASP A 14 2.13 -8.80 12.61
C ASP A 14 0.71 -8.20 12.58
N ARG A 15 0.59 -6.88 12.37
CA ARG A 15 -0.64 -6.31 11.80
C ARG A 15 -0.71 -6.83 10.36
N PRO A 16 -1.88 -7.06 9.75
CA PRO A 16 -1.95 -7.27 8.31
C PRO A 16 -1.42 -6.00 7.63
N GLY A 17 -0.11 -5.96 7.41
CA GLY A 17 0.66 -4.75 7.21
C GLY A 17 0.66 -4.42 5.73
N LEU A 18 0.31 -3.17 5.42
CA LEU A 18 0.49 -2.67 4.06
C LEU A 18 1.96 -2.86 3.66
N GLY A 19 2.18 -3.62 2.61
CA GLY A 19 3.50 -4.01 2.15
C GLY A 19 3.43 -4.47 0.70
N ILE A 20 4.59 -4.52 0.03
CA ILE A 20 4.66 -5.01 -1.34
C ILE A 20 4.14 -6.46 -1.39
N GLY A 21 3.21 -6.72 -2.31
CA GLY A 21 2.52 -8.01 -2.44
C GLY A 21 1.20 -8.10 -1.67
N ALA A 22 0.87 -7.14 -0.82
CA ALA A 22 -0.41 -7.14 -0.11
C ALA A 22 -1.57 -6.86 -1.09
N LEU A 23 -2.59 -7.73 -1.03
CA LEU A 23 -3.89 -7.49 -1.67
C LEU A 23 -4.66 -6.46 -0.85
N VAL A 24 -5.13 -5.41 -1.50
CA VAL A 24 -5.78 -4.28 -0.85
C VAL A 24 -7.03 -3.83 -1.61
N GLN A 25 -8.06 -3.48 -0.86
CA GLN A 25 -9.20 -2.73 -1.35
C GLN A 25 -8.92 -1.24 -1.17
N VAL A 26 -9.19 -0.45 -2.20
CA VAL A 26 -9.08 1.01 -2.12
C VAL A 26 -10.42 1.60 -1.72
N ILE A 27 -10.43 2.22 -0.54
CA ILE A 27 -11.59 2.91 0.00
C ILE A 27 -11.46 4.42 -0.12
N ASP A 28 -12.63 5.03 -0.15
CA ASP A 28 -12.78 6.47 -0.10
C ASP A 28 -12.49 6.98 1.32
N THR A 29 -11.74 8.08 1.43
CA THR A 29 -11.47 8.74 2.72
C THR A 29 -12.07 10.14 2.73
N GLU A 30 -12.45 10.64 3.91
CA GLU A 30 -12.98 12.00 4.06
C GLU A 30 -11.92 13.09 3.82
N ARG A 31 -10.63 12.75 3.89
CA ARG A 31 -9.53 13.71 3.78
C ARG A 31 -8.46 13.32 2.75
N GLY A 32 -8.49 14.03 1.62
CA GLY A 32 -7.48 13.97 0.56
C GLY A 32 -7.44 12.64 -0.17
N GLY A 33 -6.47 12.49 -1.08
CA GLY A 33 -6.37 11.33 -1.95
C GLY A 33 -7.40 11.36 -3.09
N GLU A 34 -7.25 10.43 -4.02
CA GLU A 34 -8.16 10.30 -5.14
C GLU A 34 -9.46 9.61 -4.74
N ARG A 35 -10.56 10.01 -5.39
CA ARG A 35 -11.88 9.40 -5.22
C ARG A 35 -12.08 8.37 -6.31
N TRP A 36 -12.15 7.10 -5.94
CA TRP A 36 -12.22 6.00 -6.91
C TRP A 36 -13.67 5.61 -7.20
N ALA A 37 -13.98 5.31 -8.47
CA ALA A 37 -15.28 4.78 -8.82
C ALA A 37 -15.37 3.31 -8.37
N GLY A 38 -16.47 2.96 -7.69
CA GLY A 38 -16.62 1.65 -7.07
C GLY A 38 -15.70 1.46 -5.85
N GLU A 39 -15.21 0.24 -5.67
CA GLU A 39 -14.29 -0.13 -4.59
C GLU A 39 -13.19 -1.03 -5.17
N PRO A 40 -12.22 -0.45 -5.89
CA PRO A 40 -11.29 -1.25 -6.68
C PRO A 40 -10.31 -2.04 -5.80
N ILE A 41 -9.96 -3.22 -6.27
CA ILE A 41 -9.00 -4.13 -5.63
C ILE A 41 -7.71 -4.13 -6.44
N GLY A 42 -6.58 -4.23 -5.74
CA GLY A 42 -5.27 -4.35 -6.35
C GLY A 42 -4.20 -4.85 -5.40
N VAL A 43 -2.99 -4.98 -5.93
CA VAL A 43 -1.81 -5.42 -5.19
C VAL A 43 -0.84 -4.26 -5.05
N ILE A 44 -0.27 -4.07 -3.86
CA ILE A 44 0.80 -3.10 -3.65
C ILE A 44 2.07 -3.58 -4.37
N VAL A 45 2.63 -2.76 -5.25
CA VAL A 45 3.83 -3.12 -6.04
C VAL A 45 5.06 -2.28 -5.71
N ALA A 46 4.87 -1.11 -5.08
CA ALA A 46 5.97 -0.25 -4.66
C ALA A 46 5.53 0.74 -3.57
N PRO A 47 6.46 1.32 -2.80
CA PRO A 47 6.20 2.53 -2.01
C PRO A 47 5.83 3.71 -2.91
N GLY A 48 5.10 4.70 -2.37
CA GLY A 48 4.80 5.93 -3.10
C GLY A 48 6.07 6.66 -3.55
N GLY A 49 6.09 7.12 -4.80
CA GLY A 49 7.33 7.42 -5.56
C GLY A 49 8.32 8.43 -4.97
N ASN A 50 7.97 9.23 -3.96
CA ASN A 50 8.87 10.24 -3.36
C ASN A 50 9.12 10.04 -1.86
N GLN A 51 8.89 8.83 -1.33
CA GLN A 51 9.08 8.56 0.09
C GLN A 51 10.44 7.94 0.38
N LEU A 52 11.16 8.50 1.36
CA LEU A 52 12.43 7.97 1.89
C LEU A 52 12.20 6.82 2.89
N VAL A 53 11.21 5.97 2.63
CA VAL A 53 10.85 4.84 3.48
C VAL A 53 12.03 3.87 3.54
N GLY A 54 12.33 3.39 4.74
CA GLY A 54 13.44 2.45 5.00
C GLY A 54 14.71 3.10 5.54
N TYR A 55 14.76 4.43 5.69
CA TYR A 55 15.84 5.11 6.41
C TYR A 55 15.61 5.08 7.93
N PRO A 56 16.64 4.82 8.76
CA PRO A 56 16.49 4.88 10.22
C PRO A 56 15.92 6.24 10.68
N GLY A 57 14.80 6.21 11.41
CA GLY A 57 14.12 7.40 11.91
C GLY A 57 13.02 7.97 10.99
N VAL A 58 12.82 7.39 9.81
CA VAL A 58 11.68 7.72 8.93
C VAL A 58 10.53 6.75 9.24
N GLY A 59 9.33 7.29 9.44
CA GLY A 59 8.12 6.52 9.75
C GLY A 59 7.61 5.66 8.58
N GLU A 60 6.46 5.03 8.78
CA GLU A 60 5.82 4.20 7.77
C GLU A 60 5.44 4.97 6.50
N PRO A 61 5.33 4.28 5.34
CA PRO A 61 4.88 4.90 4.11
C PRO A 61 3.52 5.58 4.26
N LEU A 62 3.41 6.81 3.79
CA LEU A 62 2.14 7.54 3.74
C LEU A 62 1.29 7.17 2.50
N SER A 63 1.90 6.48 1.54
CA SER A 63 1.28 6.08 0.29
C SER A 63 2.03 4.93 -0.37
N TRP A 64 1.31 4.20 -1.22
CA TRP A 64 1.76 3.01 -1.91
C TRP A 64 1.32 3.06 -3.37
N THR A 65 2.12 2.51 -4.27
CA THR A 65 1.68 2.25 -5.64
C THR A 65 0.94 0.91 -5.68
N VAL A 66 -0.33 0.97 -6.06
CA VAL A 66 -1.22 -0.18 -6.24
C VAL A 66 -1.35 -0.47 -7.73
N ALA A 67 -1.19 -1.74 -8.11
CA ALA A 67 -1.57 -2.25 -9.41
C ALA A 67 -2.95 -2.90 -9.29
N PHE A 68 -3.92 -2.41 -10.05
CA PHE A 68 -5.30 -2.88 -9.99
C PHE A 68 -5.49 -4.17 -10.78
N GLU A 69 -6.45 -4.99 -10.36
CA GLU A 69 -6.83 -6.22 -11.07
C GLU A 69 -7.40 -5.91 -12.46
N ASP A 70 -8.28 -4.90 -12.53
CA ASP A 70 -8.83 -4.34 -13.77
C ASP A 70 -8.50 -2.84 -13.88
N PRO A 71 -8.45 -2.24 -15.08
CA PRO A 71 -8.23 -0.81 -15.22
C PRO A 71 -9.37 0.02 -14.60
N VAL A 72 -9.03 0.95 -13.69
CA VAL A 72 -10.01 1.68 -12.86
C VAL A 72 -10.18 3.15 -13.25
N TYR A 73 -11.30 3.74 -12.89
CA TYR A 73 -11.57 5.17 -13.06
C TYR A 73 -11.74 5.86 -11.71
N THR A 74 -11.42 7.14 -11.67
CA THR A 74 -11.81 8.02 -10.56
C THR A 74 -13.25 8.51 -10.75
N LYS A 75 -13.89 8.99 -9.67
CA LYS A 75 -15.28 9.48 -9.70
C LYS A 75 -15.47 10.72 -10.60
N ASP A 76 -14.40 11.47 -10.85
CA ASP A 76 -14.39 12.60 -11.80
C ASP A 76 -14.12 12.18 -13.25
N GLY A 77 -14.00 10.88 -13.52
CA GLY A 77 -13.91 10.32 -14.87
C GLY A 77 -12.49 10.19 -15.43
N ARG A 78 -11.43 10.43 -14.65
CA ARG A 78 -10.06 10.15 -15.10
C ARG A 78 -9.77 8.64 -15.08
N GLY A 79 -8.92 8.21 -16.01
CA GLY A 79 -8.57 6.80 -16.21
C GLY A 79 -8.68 6.39 -17.68
N PRO A 80 -8.59 5.09 -18.00
CA PRO A 80 -8.43 4.00 -17.04
C PRO A 80 -7.00 3.93 -16.48
N PHE A 81 -6.87 3.60 -15.20
CA PHE A 81 -5.59 3.42 -14.53
C PHE A 81 -5.35 1.93 -14.26
N GLU A 82 -4.26 1.39 -14.78
CA GLU A 82 -3.76 0.06 -14.37
C GLU A 82 -3.00 0.13 -13.04
N ARG A 83 -2.40 1.29 -12.73
CA ARG A 83 -1.65 1.52 -11.50
C ARG A 83 -1.84 2.95 -11.01
N ALA A 84 -1.83 3.16 -9.71
CA ALA A 84 -1.88 4.48 -9.11
C ALA A 84 -1.17 4.53 -7.75
N THR A 85 -0.68 5.72 -7.37
CA THR A 85 -0.24 5.96 -5.99
C THR A 85 -1.45 6.32 -5.13
N VAL A 86 -1.69 5.51 -4.10
CA VAL A 86 -2.84 5.59 -3.20
C VAL A 86 -2.33 5.80 -1.77
N LEU A 87 -3.04 6.60 -0.98
CA LEU A 87 -2.65 6.88 0.41
C LEU A 87 -2.84 5.64 1.29
N SER A 88 -1.94 5.40 2.24
CA SER A 88 -2.02 4.22 3.12
C SER A 88 -3.35 4.13 3.87
N ARG A 89 -3.92 5.28 4.26
CA ARG A 89 -5.23 5.36 4.92
C ARG A 89 -6.43 4.99 4.03
N GLN A 90 -6.23 4.88 2.72
CA GLN A 90 -7.24 4.44 1.76
C GLN A 90 -7.11 2.95 1.45
N LEU A 91 -6.12 2.25 2.02
CA LEU A 91 -5.87 0.85 1.72
C LEU A 91 -6.31 -0.02 2.90
N VAL A 92 -7.24 -0.92 2.61
CA VAL A 92 -7.68 -1.95 3.55
C VAL A 92 -7.15 -3.29 3.05
N PRO A 93 -6.31 -3.99 3.82
CA PRO A 93 -5.88 -5.34 3.48
C PRO A 93 -7.07 -6.27 3.28
N VAL A 94 -7.03 -7.06 2.21
CA VAL A 94 -8.01 -8.11 1.93
C VAL A 94 -7.36 -9.45 2.28
N GLU A 95 -8.04 -10.26 3.09
CA GLU A 95 -7.57 -11.61 3.35
C GLU A 95 -7.62 -12.42 2.04
N PRO A 96 -6.51 -13.03 1.59
CA PRO A 96 -6.58 -13.95 0.46
C PRO A 96 -7.41 -15.14 0.91
N THR A 97 -8.60 -15.31 0.31
CA THR A 97 -9.33 -16.58 0.43
C THR A 97 -8.41 -17.67 -0.10
N THR A 98 -7.86 -18.47 0.82
CA THR A 98 -7.12 -19.67 0.44
C THR A 98 -8.16 -20.61 -0.14
N ALA A 99 -8.17 -20.77 -1.46
CA ALA A 99 -8.96 -21.80 -2.10
C ALA A 99 -8.44 -23.17 -1.61
N GLU A 100 -9.28 -23.92 -0.91
CA GLU A 100 -9.03 -25.30 -0.47
C GLU A 100 -9.17 -26.29 -1.63
#